data_AF-A0A352X4Z0-F1
#
_entry.id   AF-A0A352X4Z0-F1
#
_cell.length_a   1.000
_cell.length_b   1.000
_cell.length_c   1.000
_cell.angle_alpha   90.00
_cell.angle_beta   90.00
_cell.angle_gamma   90.00
#
_symmetry.space_group_name_H-M   'P 1'
#
loop_
_entity.id
_entity.type
_entity.pdbx_description
1 polymer ?
#
loop_
_entity_poly.entity_id
_entity_poly.type
_entity_poly.pdbx_seq_one_letter_code
_entity_poly.pdbx_strand_id
1 'polypeptide(L)'
;MAQLNYSLLKQAKSKNLIGTFDDLTLKEPIRLMNKILIVIRDNEEINSQQLTKRLGYNHNTILCCCRWLQEEGFIDIQHKGSGGVAHYTIR
;
A
#
# COMPACT_ATOMS: atom_id res chain seq x y z
N MET A 1 15.90 -1.03 -8.80
CA MET A 1 14.59 -1.72 -8.73
C MET A 1 14.62 -3.11 -8.07
N ALA A 2 15.75 -3.84 -8.01
CA ALA A 2 15.82 -5.15 -7.34
C ALA A 2 15.77 -5.11 -5.79
N GLN A 3 16.18 -4.01 -5.15
CA GLN A 3 16.17 -3.87 -3.68
C GLN A 3 14.77 -3.75 -3.07
N LEU A 4 13.82 -3.15 -3.80
CA LEU A 4 12.45 -2.94 -3.31
C LEU A 4 11.72 -4.28 -3.09
N ASN A 5 11.86 -5.21 -4.04
CA ASN A 5 11.31 -6.56 -3.92
C ASN A 5 11.96 -7.38 -2.80
N TYR A 6 13.27 -7.23 -2.59
CA TYR A 6 14.00 -8.02 -1.61
C TYR A 6 13.69 -7.58 -0.16
N SER A 7 13.50 -6.27 0.08
CA SER A 7 13.08 -5.75 1.38
C SER A 7 11.64 -6.19 1.74
N LEU A 8 10.71 -5.99 0.80
CA LEU A 8 9.29 -6.38 0.97
C LEU A 8 9.13 -7.89 1.24
N LEU A 9 9.86 -8.74 0.50
CA LEU A 9 9.82 -10.20 0.70
C LEU A 9 10.42 -10.65 2.04
N LYS A 10 11.48 -9.98 2.52
CA LYS A 10 12.15 -10.34 3.77
C LYS A 10 11.30 -10.01 5.00
N GLN A 11 10.52 -8.93 4.95
CA GLN A 11 9.68 -8.48 6.07
C GLN A 11 8.31 -9.17 6.12
N ALA A 12 7.74 -9.55 4.97
CA ALA A 12 6.51 -10.34 4.92
C ALA A 12 6.61 -11.69 5.67
N LYS A 13 7.82 -12.24 5.78
CA LYS A 13 8.12 -13.44 6.56
C LYS A 13 8.33 -13.18 8.06
N SER A 14 8.62 -11.94 8.46
CA SER A 14 9.01 -11.57 9.83
C SER A 14 7.86 -11.02 10.67
N LYS A 15 6.85 -10.42 10.04
CA LYS A 15 5.57 -10.06 10.68
C LYS A 15 4.56 -11.15 10.32
N ASN A 16 3.68 -11.52 11.24
CA ASN A 16 2.61 -12.52 11.10
C ASN A 16 1.53 -12.13 10.06
N LEU A 17 1.93 -11.62 8.88
CA LEU A 17 1.10 -11.24 7.74
C LEU A 17 0.47 -12.46 7.04
N ILE A 18 0.96 -13.65 7.35
CA ILE A 18 0.45 -14.93 6.83
C ILE A 18 -0.99 -15.19 7.34
N GLY A 19 -1.34 -14.72 8.54
CA GLY A 19 -2.65 -15.00 9.15
C GLY A 19 -3.84 -14.22 8.56
N THR A 20 -3.60 -13.16 7.77
CA THR A 20 -4.65 -12.36 7.10
C THR A 20 -4.70 -12.58 5.58
N PHE A 21 -3.73 -13.28 5.03
CA PHE A 21 -3.66 -13.66 3.62
C PHE A 21 -3.51 -15.18 3.55
N ASP A 22 -4.60 -15.91 3.80
CA ASP A 22 -4.66 -17.37 3.69
C ASP A 22 -3.98 -17.84 2.40
N ASP A 23 -2.87 -18.55 2.55
CA ASP A 23 -2.13 -19.42 1.61
C ASP A 23 -2.00 -19.03 0.12
N LEU A 24 -2.23 -17.78 -0.25
CA LEU A 24 -1.98 -17.24 -1.59
C LEU A 24 -0.68 -16.46 -1.58
N THR A 25 0.38 -17.13 -2.03
CA THR A 25 1.65 -16.59 -2.58
C THR A 25 1.81 -15.08 -2.39
N LEU A 26 2.79 -14.66 -1.58
CA LEU A 26 3.27 -13.28 -1.36
C LEU A 26 3.36 -12.38 -2.61
N LYS A 27 3.30 -12.95 -3.82
CA LYS A 27 3.24 -12.28 -5.11
C LYS A 27 2.04 -11.33 -5.26
N GLU A 28 0.85 -11.68 -4.80
CA GLU A 28 -0.35 -10.84 -5.00
C GLU A 28 -0.34 -9.55 -4.14
N PRO A 29 -0.05 -9.59 -2.82
CA PRO A 29 0.10 -8.38 -2.01
C PRO A 29 1.22 -7.45 -2.50
N ILE A 30 2.38 -8.02 -2.86
CA ILE A 30 3.51 -7.24 -3.39
C ILE A 30 3.17 -6.59 -4.73
N ARG A 31 2.47 -7.30 -5.62
CA ARG A 31 2.00 -6.75 -6.90
C ARG A 31 1.00 -5.61 -6.69
N LEU A 32 0.10 -5.72 -5.71
CA LEU A 32 -0.82 -4.65 -5.34
C LEU A 32 -0.08 -3.44 -4.76
N MET A 33 0.87 -3.65 -3.85
CA MET A 33 1.71 -2.58 -3.29
C MET A 33 2.48 -1.82 -4.37
N ASN A 34 3.08 -2.53 -5.33
CA ASN A 34 3.76 -1.89 -6.46
C ASN A 34 2.78 -1.05 -7.31
N LYS A 35 1.57 -1.54 -7.56
CA LYS A 35 0.53 -0.75 -8.25
C LYS A 35 0.13 0.49 -7.46
N ILE A 36 -0.01 0.38 -6.14
CA ILE A 36 -0.31 1.51 -5.26
C ILE A 36 0.77 2.58 -5.39
N LEU A 37 2.05 2.19 -5.28
CA LEU A 37 3.18 3.12 -5.39
C LEU A 37 3.21 3.84 -6.75
N ILE A 38 2.97 3.11 -7.84
CA ILE A 38 2.89 3.69 -9.19
C ILE A 38 1.75 4.71 -9.26
N VAL A 39 0.55 4.35 -8.80
CA VAL A 39 -0.61 5.25 -8.85
C VAL A 39 -0.40 6.51 -8.01
N ILE A 40 0.18 6.40 -6.82
CA ILE A 40 0.46 7.57 -5.99
C ILE A 40 1.50 8.46 -6.68
N ARG A 41 2.60 7.88 -7.16
CA ARG A 41 3.67 8.61 -7.86
C ARG A 41 3.14 9.36 -9.07
N ASP A 42 2.33 8.72 -9.91
CA ASP A 42 1.83 9.30 -11.15
C ASP A 42 0.78 10.40 -10.91
N ASN A 43 0.35 10.64 -9.67
CA ASN A 43 -0.65 11.67 -9.33
C ASN A 43 -0.10 12.71 -8.34
N GLU A 44 1.15 12.55 -7.88
CA GLU A 44 1.82 13.33 -6.82
C GLU A 44 1.15 13.19 -5.44
N GLU A 45 -0.17 13.38 -5.37
CA GLU A 45 -1.03 13.19 -4.22
C GLU A 45 -2.34 12.53 -4.66
N ILE A 46 -2.80 11.51 -3.93
CA ILE A 46 -4.09 10.86 -4.20
C ILE A 46 -4.82 10.56 -2.90
N ASN A 47 -6.16 10.70 -2.88
CA ASN A 47 -6.95 10.36 -1.71
C ASN A 47 -7.41 8.89 -1.70
N SER A 48 -7.86 8.42 -0.53
CA SER A 48 -8.24 7.01 -0.31
C SER A 48 -9.39 6.54 -1.20
N GLN A 49 -10.35 7.41 -1.51
CA GLN A 49 -11.47 7.08 -2.38
C GLN A 49 -11.01 6.94 -3.84
N GLN A 50 -10.18 7.87 -4.32
CA GLN A 50 -9.61 7.84 -5.67
C GLN A 50 -8.71 6.61 -5.87
N LEU A 51 -7.85 6.31 -4.89
CA LEU A 51 -6.96 5.15 -4.92
C LEU A 51 -7.76 3.84 -4.99
N THR A 52 -8.82 3.73 -4.19
CA THR A 52 -9.73 2.56 -4.20
C THR A 52 -10.43 2.41 -5.54
N LYS A 53 -10.99 3.50 -6.07
CA LYS A 53 -11.70 3.51 -7.35
C LYS A 53 -10.78 3.14 -8.53
N ARG A 54 -9.53 3.59 -8.53
CA ARG A 54 -8.58 3.30 -9.62
C ARG A 54 -8.05 1.88 -9.61
N LEU A 55 -7.77 1.35 -8.42
CA LEU A 55 -7.20 0.01 -8.31
C LEU A 55 -8.28 -1.08 -8.42
N GLY A 56 -9.54 -0.76 -8.10
CA GLY A 56 -10.65 -1.72 -8.17
C GLY A 56 -10.61 -2.80 -7.09
N TYR A 57 -9.85 -2.59 -6.02
CA TYR A 57 -9.75 -3.50 -4.88
C TYR A 57 -10.63 -3.02 -3.72
N ASN A 58 -10.91 -3.93 -2.78
CA ASN A 58 -11.60 -3.59 -1.53
C ASN A 58 -10.77 -2.56 -0.74
N HIS A 59 -11.48 -1.58 -0.17
CA HIS A 59 -10.91 -0.53 0.67
C HIS A 59 -10.00 -1.08 1.79
N ASN A 60 -10.42 -2.15 2.47
CA ASN A 60 -9.64 -2.75 3.57
C ASN A 60 -8.30 -3.33 3.08
N THR A 61 -8.29 -3.94 1.90
CA THR A 61 -7.07 -4.48 1.29
C THR A 61 -6.08 -3.37 0.95
N ILE A 62 -6.58 -2.28 0.38
CA ILE A 62 -5.74 -1.11 0.03
C ILE A 62 -5.21 -0.45 1.30
N LEU A 63 -6.06 -0.24 2.31
CA LEU A 63 -5.64 0.31 3.61
C LEU A 63 -4.53 -0.53 4.25
N CYS A 64 -4.65 -1.86 4.25
CA CYS A 64 -3.62 -2.75 4.76
C CYS A 64 -2.29 -2.57 4.01
N CYS A 65 -2.34 -2.51 2.68
CA CYS A 65 -1.16 -2.29 1.85
C CYS A 65 -0.53 -0.90 2.07
N CYS A 66 -1.35 0.15 2.14
CA CYS A 66 -0.90 1.52 2.37
C CYS A 66 -0.27 1.69 3.77
N ARG A 67 -0.86 1.09 4.81
CA ARG A 67 -0.26 1.09 6.15
C ARG A 67 1.10 0.43 6.16
N TRP A 68 1.24 -0.72 5.51
CA TRP A 68 2.54 -1.37 5.42
C TRP A 68 3.54 -0.52 4.63
N LEU A 69 3.15 0.04 3.48
CA LEU A 69 4.02 0.96 2.73
C LEU A 69 4.43 2.20 3.53
N GLN A 70 3.56 2.70 4.40
CA GLN A 70 3.87 3.81 5.32
C GLN A 70 4.86 3.37 6.41
N GLU A 71 4.66 2.20 7.04
CA GLU A 71 5.57 1.66 8.04
C GLU A 71 6.98 1.43 7.48
N GLU A 72 7.08 1.06 6.20
CA GLU A 72 8.36 0.90 5.49
C GLU A 72 8.94 2.23 4.98
N GLY A 73 8.22 3.34 5.13
CA GLY A 73 8.67 4.67 4.76
C GLY A 73 8.61 4.97 3.25
N PHE A 74 7.85 4.20 2.46
CA PHE A 74 7.68 4.49 1.02
C PHE A 74 6.66 5.60 0.75
N ILE A 75 5.65 5.73 1.60
CA ILE A 75 4.59 6.72 1.45
C ILE A 75 4.33 7.46 2.75
N ASP A 76 3.91 8.72 2.63
CA ASP A 76 3.31 9.48 3.72
C ASP A 76 1.80 9.45 3.62
N ILE A 77 1.14 9.43 4.77
CA ILE A 77 -0.31 9.50 4.89
C ILE A 77 -0.66 10.76 5.68
N GLN A 78 -1.41 11.66 5.07
CA GLN A 78 -1.93 12.86 5.69
C GLN A 78 -3.45 12.82 5.74
N HIS A 79 -4.06 13.15 6.87
CA HIS A 79 -5.50 13.32 6.95
C HIS A 79 -5.83 14.80 6.78
N LYS A 80 -6.54 15.16 5.71
CA LYS A 80 -6.92 16.56 5.40
C LYS A 80 -8.44 16.74 5.56
N GLY A 81 -8.83 17.87 6.16
CA GLY A 81 -10.23 18.30 6.29
C GLY A 81 -11.04 17.62 7.39
N SER A 82 -12.28 18.09 7.56
CA SER A 82 -13.23 17.67 8.59
C SER A 82 -13.85 16.28 8.38
N GLY A 83 -13.57 15.62 7.24
CA GLY A 83 -14.05 14.28 6.91
C GLY A 83 -13.05 13.13 7.17
N GLY A 84 -11.83 13.44 7.62
CA GLY A 84 -10.81 12.42 7.93
C GLY A 84 -10.30 11.63 6.72
N VAL A 85 -10.52 12.12 5.50
CA VAL A 85 -10.07 11.45 4.27
C VAL A 85 -8.54 11.44 4.25
N ALA A 86 -7.97 10.24 4.06
CA ALA A 86 -6.54 10.05 3.96
C ALA A 86 -6.05 10.41 2.55
N HIS A 87 -4.97 11.19 2.50
CA HIS A 87 -4.20 11.58 1.32
C HIS A 87 -2.84 10.88 1.38
N TYR A 88 -2.42 10.30 0.27
CA TYR A 88 -1.19 9.53 0.14
C TYR A 88 -0.23 10.24 -0.80
N THR A 89 1.04 10.33 -0.41
CA THR A 89 2.14 10.88 -1.21
C THR A 89 3.34 9.94 -1.12
N ILE A 90 4.17 9.86 -2.17
CA ILE A 90 5.45 9.12 -2.12
C ILE A 90 6.45 9.94 -1.31
N ARG A 91 7.27 9.27 -0.50
CA ARG A 91 8.41 9.87 0.19
C ARG A 91 9.67 9.88 -0.67
#